data_AF-X1QVL9-F1
#
_entry.id   AF-X1QVL9-F1
#
_cell.length_a   1.000
_cell.length_b   1.000
_cell.length_c   1.000
_cell.angle_alpha   90.00
_cell.angle_beta   90.00
_cell.angle_gamma   90.00
#
_symmetry.space_group_name_H-M   'P 1'
#
loop_
_entity.id
_entity.type
_entity.pdbx_description
1 polymer ?
#
loop_
_entity_poly.entity_id
_entity_poly.type
_entity_poly.pdbx_seq_one_letter_code
_entity_poly.pdbx_strand_id
1 'polypeptide(L)' 'MEKWWDAGYSGRSQSLMVVYNPQGFRLQRNARIVQIIFFKLTEATEGYHGAYQGENI' A
#
# COMPACT_ATOMS: atom_id res chain seq x y z
N MET A 1 10.54 -3.98 -9.69
CA MET A 1 9.25 -4.09 -8.97
C MET A 1 8.94 -2.74 -8.38
N GLU A 2 8.33 -1.87 -9.16
CA GLU A 2 7.79 -0.63 -8.63
C GLU A 2 6.38 -0.97 -8.12
N LYS A 3 6.22 -1.02 -6.81
CA LYS A 3 4.95 -1.37 -6.16
C LYS A 3 4.10 -0.11 -6.08
N TRP A 4 3.30 0.13 -7.11
CA TRP A 4 2.26 1.15 -7.10
C TRP A 4 0.91 0.47 -6.89
N TRP A 5 -0.02 1.16 -6.21
CA TRP A 5 -1.42 0.80 -6.31
C TRP A 5 -1.95 1.32 -7.65
N ASP A 6 -2.40 0.41 -8.50
CA ASP A 6 -2.93 0.76 -9.82
C ASP A 6 -4.26 1.51 -9.69
N ALA A 7 -4.56 2.34 -10.69
CA ALA A 7 -5.81 3.08 -10.74
C ALA A 7 -7.01 2.12 -10.66
N GLY A 8 -7.98 2.43 -9.81
CA GLY A 8 -9.14 1.56 -9.57
C GLY A 8 -8.94 0.46 -8.53
N TYR A 9 -7.75 0.35 -7.93
CA TYR A 9 -7.56 -0.52 -6.76
C TYR A 9 -8.41 -0.05 -5.58
N SER A 10 -9.07 -1.00 -4.92
CA SER A 10 -9.79 -0.79 -3.67
C SER A 10 -9.52 -1.95 -2.73
N GLY A 11 -9.06 -1.67 -1.52
CA GLY A 11 -8.77 -2.67 -0.50
C GLY A 11 -7.97 -2.09 0.67
N ARG A 12 -7.88 -2.85 1.76
CA ARG A 12 -6.94 -2.56 2.84
C ARG A 12 -5.65 -3.33 2.58
N SER A 13 -4.73 -2.63 1.92
CA SER A 13 -3.44 -3.20 1.54
C SER A 13 -2.62 -3.67 2.73
N GLN A 14 -1.84 -4.74 2.50
CA GLN A 14 -0.83 -5.23 3.43
C GLN A 14 0.57 -4.88 2.92
N SER A 15 1.46 -4.53 3.84
CA SER A 15 2.85 -4.15 3.52
C SER A 15 3.82 -4.88 4.42
N LEU A 16 5.02 -5.17 3.91
CA LEU A 16 6.09 -5.79 4.69
C LEU A 16 6.94 -4.71 5.38
N MET A 17 7.07 -4.78 6.70
CA MET A 17 8.04 -4.01 7.48
C MET A 17 9.21 -4.92 7.86
N VAL A 18 10.42 -4.57 7.41
CA VAL A 18 11.65 -5.26 7.80
C VAL A 18 12.40 -4.40 8.82
N VAL A 19 12.73 -4.96 9.97
CA VAL A 19 13.46 -4.28 11.04
C VAL A 19 14.91 -4.76 11.04
N TYR A 20 15.82 -3.91 10.57
CA TYR A 20 17.25 -4.22 10.56
C TYR A 20 17.96 -3.92 11.88
N ASN A 21 17.33 -3.16 12.78
CA ASN A 21 17.91 -2.87 14.09
C ASN A 21 17.88 -4.12 14.98
N PRO A 22 19.03 -4.67 15.42
CA PRO A 22 19.07 -5.87 16.28
C PRO A 22 18.46 -5.64 17.67
N GLN A 23 18.36 -4.39 18.12
CA GLN A 23 17.67 -4.03 19.37
C GLN A 23 16.14 -3.99 19.21
N GLY A 24 15.65 -4.20 17.99
CA GLY A 24 14.23 -4.25 17.65
C GLY A 24 13.61 -2.88 17.36
N PHE A 25 12.29 -2.89 17.26
CA PHE A 25 11.45 -1.72 16.97
C PHE A 25 10.11 -1.89 17.68
N ARG A 26 9.58 -0.82 18.29
CA ARG A 26 8.30 -0.85 19.01
C ARG A 26 7.34 0.14 18.36
N LEU A 27 6.13 -0.33 18.08
CA LEU A 27 5.03 0.49 17.60
C LEU A 27 3.86 0.42 18.57
N GLN A 28 3.16 1.53 18.71
CA GLN A 28 1.86 1.56 19.34
C GLN A 28 0.77 1.27 18.31
N ARG A 29 -0.36 0.73 18.76
CA ARG A 29 -1.54 0.58 17.92
C ARG A 29 -1.91 1.94 17.32
N ASN A 30 -2.16 1.97 16.01
CA ASN A 30 -2.47 3.17 15.22
C ASN A 30 -1.32 4.17 15.04
N ALA A 31 -0.07 3.77 15.31
CA ALA A 31 1.09 4.59 14.93
C ALA A 31 1.11 4.80 13.40
N ARG A 32 1.26 6.05 12.96
CA ARG A 32 1.36 6.42 11.54
C ARG A 32 2.77 6.13 11.04
N ILE A 33 2.93 5.04 10.29
CA ILE A 33 4.23 4.52 9.82
C ILE A 33 4.38 4.49 8.30
N VAL A 34 3.31 4.81 7.57
CA VAL A 34 3.25 4.80 6.10
C VAL A 34 2.53 6.06 5.63
N GLN A 35 2.98 6.61 4.50
CA GLN A 35 2.34 7.69 3.77
C GLN A 35 2.04 7.23 2.34
N ILE A 36 0.88 7.64 1.82
CA ILE A 36 0.49 7.43 0.42
C ILE A 36 0.60 8.79 -0.29
N ILE A 37 1.16 8.78 -1.50
CA ILE A 37 1.26 9.94 -2.39
C ILE A 37 0.48 9.60 -3.66
N PHE A 38 -0.40 10.52 -4.08
CA PHE A 38 -1.23 10.34 -5.26
C PHE A 38 -0.65 11.08 -6.45
N PHE A 39 -0.66 10.41 -7.60
CA PHE A 39 -0.29 10.98 -8.89
C PHE A 39 -1.52 11.06 -9.78
N LYS A 40 -1.63 12.15 -10.53
CA LYS A 40 -2.72 12.32 -11.50
C LYS A 40 -2.37 11.55 -12.77
N LEU A 41 -3.32 10.77 -13.27
CA LEU A 41 -3.20 10.13 -14.58
C LEU A 41 -3.22 11.17 -15.71
N THR A 42 -2.36 11.00 -16.70
CA THR A 42 -2.32 11.82 -17.91
C THR A 42 -3.47 11.49 -18.86
N GLU A 43 -4.00 10.27 -18.78
CA GLU A 43 -5.10 9.76 -19.60
C GLU A 43 -5.96 8.76 -18.79
N ALA A 44 -7.16 8.46 -19.30
CA ALA A 44 -7.99 7.42 -18.70
C ALA A 44 -7.35 6.04 -18.90
N THR A 45 -7.52 5.16 -17.92
CA THR A 45 -7.01 3.78 -17.96
C THR A 45 -8.08 2.82 -17.44
N GLU A 46 -7.95 1.54 -17.79
CA GLU A 46 -8.81 0.50 -17.23
C GLU A 46 -8.54 0.35 -15.73
N GLY A 47 -9.60 0.05 -14.97
CA GLY A 47 -9.48 -0.14 -13.53
C GLY A 47 -8.69 -1.40 -13.18
N TYR A 48 -8.08 -1.40 -12.00
CA TYR A 48 -7.40 -2.57 -11.49
C TYR A 48 -8.37 -3.74 -11.27
N HIS A 49 -8.08 -4.86 -11.94
CA HIS A 49 -8.82 -6.11 -11.84
C HIS A 49 -7.93 -7.29 -11.40
N GLY A 50 -6.83 -7.01 -10.70
CA GLY A 50 -5.92 -8.05 -10.23
C GLY A 50 -6.41 -8.78 -8.97
N ALA A 51 -5.66 -9.82 -8.58
CA ALA A 51 -6.04 -10.74 -7.49
C ALA A 51 -6.19 -10.09 -6.10
N TYR A 52 -5.64 -8.90 -5.89
CA TYR A 52 -5.73 -8.17 -4.62
C TYR A 52 -6.90 -7.18 -4.58
N GLN A 53 -7.73 -7.13 -5.62
CA GLN A 53 -8.89 -6.24 -5.64
C GLN A 53 -9.90 -6.66 -4.58
N GLY A 54 -10.30 -5.72 -3.74
CA GLY A 54 -11.22 -5.97 -2.63
C GLY A 54 -10.58 -6.64 -1.40
N GLU A 55 -9.24 -6.67 -1.29
CA GLU A 55 -8.60 -7.34 -0.16
C GLU A 55 -8.91 -6.65 1.18
N ASN A 56 -9.12 -7.46 2.22
CA ASN A 56 -9.23 -7.03 3.63
C ASN A 56 -10.26 -5.89 3.91
N ILE A 57 -11.33 -5.80 3.11
CA ILE A 57 -12.47 -4.88 3.31
C ILE A 57 -13.33 -5.34 4.49
#